data_AF-A0A5C6AZE9-F1
#
_entry.id   AF-A0A5C6AZE9-F1
#
_cell.length_a   1.000
_cell.length_b   1.000
_cell.length_c   1.000
_cell.angle_alpha   90.00
_cell.angle_beta   90.00
_cell.angle_gamma   90.00
#
_symmetry.space_group_name_H-M   'P 1'
#
loop_
_entity.id
_entity.type
_entity.pdbx_description
1 polymer ?
#
loop_
_entity_poly.entity_id
_entity_poly.type
_entity_poly.pdbx_seq_one_letter_code
_entity_poly.pdbx_strand_id
1 'polypeptide(L)' 'MEFIELTGKTLLDVVNEGEIDFKQLHDAGVTGDSIVRINKFGEIELRAPTQWTLVGGLIGNFEDRLRKMTGLDWV' A
#
# COMPACT_ATOMS: atom_id res chain seq x y z
N MET A 1 -15.01 -4.46 -5.09
CA MET A 1 -13.61 -4.18 -5.47
C MET A 1 -12.75 -5.12 -4.67
N GLU A 2 -11.71 -5.66 -5.29
CA GLU A 2 -10.78 -6.55 -4.61
C GLU A 2 -9.60 -5.75 -4.05
N PHE A 3 -9.12 -6.17 -2.88
CA PHE A 3 -8.01 -5.50 -2.21
C PHE A 3 -7.01 -6.53 -1.68
N ILE A 4 -5.78 -6.07 -1.45
CA ILE A 4 -4.78 -6.79 -0.64
C ILE A 4 -4.49 -5.92 0.59
N GLU A 5 -4.81 -6.44 1.77
CA GLU A 5 -4.54 -5.78 3.05
C GLU A 5 -3.16 -6.21 3.58
N LEU A 6 -2.36 -5.24 4.02
CA LEU A 6 -1.01 -5.45 4.52
C LEU A 6 -0.61 -4.35 5.51
N THR A 7 0.54 -4.51 6.16
CA THR A 7 1.06 -3.50 7.09
C THR A 7 1.81 -2.40 6.36
N GLY A 8 1.86 -1.19 6.91
CA GLY A 8 2.66 -0.11 6.36
C GLY A 8 4.14 -0.50 6.25
N LYS A 9 4.67 -1.33 7.15
CA LYS A 9 6.01 -1.91 7.00
C LYS A 9 6.14 -2.73 5.71
N THR A 10 5.21 -3.65 5.48
CA THR A 10 5.20 -4.46 4.25
C THR A 10 5.05 -3.58 3.01
N LEU A 11 4.23 -2.52 3.07
CA LEU A 11 4.13 -1.56 1.98
C LEU A 11 5.49 -0.95 1.67
N LEU A 12 6.16 -0.41 2.70
CA LEU A 12 7.47 0.23 2.58
C LEU A 12 8.54 -0.72 2.00
N ASP A 13 8.45 -2.02 2.31
CA ASP A 13 9.33 -3.04 1.73
C ASP A 13 9.00 -3.36 0.25
N VAL A 14 7.73 -3.23 -0.17
CA VAL A 14 7.27 -3.52 -1.55
C VAL A 14 7.53 -2.37 -2.52
N VAL A 15 7.47 -1.12 -2.04
CA VAL A 15 7.75 0.05 -2.89
C VAL A 15 9.24 0.25 -3.11
N ASN A 16 9.62 0.42 -4.38
CA ASN A 16 10.98 0.83 -4.73
C ASN A 16 11.14 2.35 -4.57
N GLU A 17 12.38 2.78 -4.28
CA GLU A 17 12.76 4.19 -4.37
C GLU A 17 12.49 4.74 -5.77
N GLY A 18 11.48 5.61 -5.88
CA GLY A 18 11.07 6.26 -7.13
C GLY A 18 9.65 5.95 -7.62
N GLU A 19 9.00 4.91 -7.09
CA GLU A 19 7.60 4.60 -7.43
C GLU A 19 6.59 5.37 -6.58
N ILE A 20 6.98 5.71 -5.35
CA ILE A 20 6.20 6.53 -4.45
C ILE A 20 7.10 7.46 -3.66
N ASP A 21 6.59 8.63 -3.29
CA ASP A 21 7.27 9.50 -2.35
C ASP A 21 7.00 8.99 -0.92
N PHE A 22 8.02 8.38 -0.30
CA PHE A 22 7.96 7.94 1.09
C PHE A 22 7.61 9.07 2.05
N LYS A 23 8.03 10.30 1.75
CA LYS A 23 7.67 11.46 2.55
C LYS A 23 6.18 11.74 2.48
N GLN A 24 5.57 11.61 1.29
CA GLN A 24 4.13 11.77 1.11
C GLN A 24 3.33 10.72 1.90
N LEU A 25 3.74 9.45 1.85
CA LEU A 25 3.11 8.38 2.64
C LEU A 25 3.21 8.64 4.14
N HIS A 26 4.39 9.06 4.61
CA HIS A 26 4.61 9.37 6.01
C HIS A 26 3.79 10.59 6.46
N ASP A 27 3.76 11.66 5.64
CA ASP A 27 2.94 12.86 5.90
C ASP A 27 1.44 12.52 5.89
N ALA A 28 1.03 11.49 5.14
CA ALA A 28 -0.33 10.96 5.15
C ALA A 28 -0.64 10.04 6.34
N GLY A 29 0.34 9.77 7.21
CA GLY A 29 0.17 8.98 8.44
C GLY A 29 0.43 7.48 8.27
N VAL A 30 1.04 7.04 7.17
CA VAL A 30 1.49 5.66 7.02
C VAL A 30 2.73 5.44 7.89
N THR A 31 2.64 4.49 8.81
CA THR A 31 3.74 4.07 9.70
C THR A 31 3.95 2.58 9.58
N GLY A 32 5.03 2.03 10.15
CA GLY A 32 5.28 0.58 10.10
C GLY A 32 4.12 -0.26 10.65
N ASP A 33 3.43 0.25 11.67
CA ASP A 33 2.32 -0.42 12.36
C ASP A 33 0.95 -0.11 11.76
N SER A 34 0.87 0.73 10.73
CA SER A 34 -0.40 1.04 10.09
C SER A 34 -0.93 -0.16 9.31
N ILE A 35 -2.26 -0.23 9.16
CA ILE A 35 -2.90 -1.15 8.23
C ILE A 35 -3.24 -0.38 6.97
N VAL A 36 -2.80 -0.89 5.83
CA VAL A 36 -3.11 -0.34 4.52
C VAL A 36 -3.71 -1.41 3.64
N ARG A 37 -4.45 -1.00 2.63
CA ARG A 37 -4.89 -1.90 1.56
C ARG A 37 -4.62 -1.29 0.21
N ILE A 38 -4.38 -2.15 -0.75
CA ILE A 38 -4.08 -1.77 -2.14
C ILE A 38 -5.13 -2.40 -3.03
N ASN A 39 -5.62 -1.71 -4.05
CA ASN A 39 -6.53 -2.29 -5.04
C ASN A 39 -5.82 -2.58 -6.38
N LYS A 40 -6.55 -3.17 -7.33
CA LYS A 40 -6.03 -3.52 -8.67
C LYS A 40 -5.57 -2.32 -9.50
N PHE A 41 -5.94 -1.11 -9.13
CA PHE A 41 -5.50 0.13 -9.80
C PHE A 41 -4.24 0.72 -9.17
N GLY A 42 -3.72 0.08 -8.11
CA GLY A 42 -2.55 0.55 -7.36
C GLY A 42 -2.88 1.58 -6.29
N GLU A 43 -4.15 1.93 -6.09
CA GLU A 43 -4.55 2.90 -5.07
C GLU A 43 -4.27 2.34 -3.67
N ILE A 44 -3.61 3.15 -2.83
CA ILE A 44 -3.25 2.80 -1.47
C ILE A 44 -4.19 3.53 -0.52
N GLU A 45 -4.85 2.77 0.32
CA GLU A 45 -5.73 3.30 1.35
C GLU A 45 -5.21 2.96 2.74
N LEU A 46 -5.17 3.96 3.62
CA LEU A 46 -4.81 3.83 5.01
C LEU A 46 -6.06 3.60 5.87
N ARG A 47 -5.97 2.66 6.81
CA ARG A 47 -7.03 2.40 7.78
C ARG A 47 -7.05 3.50 8.85
N ALA A 48 -8.07 4.34 8.80
CA ALA A 48 -8.43 5.26 9.89
C ALA A 48 -9.44 4.58 10.85
N PRO A 49 -9.73 5.16 12.03
CA PRO A 49 -10.62 4.53 13.02
C PRO A 49 -12.02 4.16 12.50
N THR A 50 -12.55 4.91 11.54
CA THR A 50 -13.92 4.74 11.03
C THR A 50 -14.01 4.52 9.52
N GLN A 51 -12.90 4.69 8.79
CA GLN A 51 -12.92 4.66 7.33
C GLN A 51 -11.56 4.31 6.74
N TRP A 52 -11.54 4.06 5.44
CA TRP A 52 -10.33 4.00 4.64
C TRP A 52 -10.10 5.36 3.99
N THR A 53 -8.85 5.81 3.93
CA THR A 53 -8.48 7.09 3.34
C THR A 53 -7.44 6.86 2.27
N LEU A 54 -7.70 7.33 1.04
CA LEU A 54 -6.74 7.29 -0.06
C LEU A 54 -5.53 8.16 0.29
N VAL A 55 -4.35 7.56 0.30
CA VAL A 55 -3.09 8.22 0.69
C VAL A 55 -2.04 8.23 -0.42
N GLY A 56 -2.23 7.43 -1.47
CA GLY A 56 -1.29 7.38 -2.59
C GLY A 56 -1.67 6.34 -3.63
N GLY A 57 -0.74 6.10 -4.56
CA GLY A 57 -0.90 5.11 -5.61
C GLY A 57 0.44 4.50 -6.02
N LEU A 58 0.43 3.20 -6.28
CA LEU A 58 1.54 2.48 -6.88
C LEU A 58 1.48 2.58 -8.40
N ILE A 59 2.65 2.69 -9.01
CA ILE A 59 2.82 2.73 -10.45
C ILE A 59 3.68 1.57 -10.95
N GLY A 60 3.62 1.31 -12.25
CA GLY A 60 4.40 0.25 -12.87
C GLY A 60 3.88 -1.15 -12.54
N ASN A 61 4.78 -2.15 -12.55
CA ASN A 61 4.43 -3.55 -12.34
C ASN A 61 4.36 -3.94 -10.85
N PHE A 62 3.52 -3.23 -10.10
CA PHE A 62 3.44 -3.41 -8.65
C PHE A 62 2.74 -4.72 -8.25
N GLU A 63 1.76 -5.21 -9.02
CA GLU A 63 1.02 -6.44 -8.71
C GLU A 63 1.94 -7.65 -8.59
N ASP A 64 2.85 -7.83 -9.56
CA ASP A 64 3.83 -8.93 -9.55
C ASP A 64 4.75 -8.84 -8.33
N ARG A 65 5.24 -7.64 -7.97
CA ARG A 65 6.10 -7.45 -6.80
C ARG A 65 5.34 -7.73 -5.51
N LEU A 66 4.14 -7.18 -5.37
CA LEU A 66 3.28 -7.33 -4.21
C LEU A 66 3.03 -8.82 -3.96
N ARG A 67 2.60 -9.57 -4.97
CA ARG A 67 2.37 -11.02 -4.87
C ARG A 67 3.65 -11.79 -4.59
N LYS A 68 4.77 -11.47 -5.25
CA LYS A 68 6.06 -12.15 -5.05
C LYS A 68 6.64 -11.95 -3.65
N MET A 69 6.47 -10.75 -3.07
CA MET A 69 7.04 -10.41 -1.76
C MET A 69 6.14 -10.82 -0.60
N THR A 70 4.82 -10.72 -0.78
CA THR A 70 3.86 -10.95 0.32
C THR A 70 3.20 -12.32 0.26
N GLY A 71 3.13 -12.94 -0.93
CA GLY A 71 2.33 -14.14 -1.16
C GLY A 71 0.82 -13.92 -1.05
N LEU A 72 0.38 -12.66 -0.92
CA LEU A 72 -1.03 -12.30 -0.81
C LEU A 72 -1.68 -12.17 -2.19
N ASP A 73 -2.98 -12.39 -2.24
CA ASP A 73 -3.79 -12.27 -3.45
C ASP A 73 -5.07 -11.45 -3.20
N TRP A 74 -5.67 -10.98 -4.29
CA TRP A 74 -6.87 -10.17 -4.32
C TRP A 74 -8.05 -10.86 -3.64
N VAL A 75 -8.68 -10.18 -2.67
CA VAL A 75 -9.87 -10.65 -1.93
C VAL A 75 -11.02 -9.64 -1.96
#